data_AF-A0ABD0KMT8-F1
#
_entry.id   AF-A0ABD0KMT8-F1
#
_cell.length_a   1.000
_cell.length_b   1.000
_cell.length_c   1.000
_cell.angle_alpha   90.00
_cell.angle_beta   90.00
_cell.angle_gamma   90.00
#
_symmetry.space_group_name_H-M   'P 1'
#
loop_
_entity.id
_entity.type
_entity.pdbx_description
1 polymer ?
#
loop_
_entity_poly.entity_id
_entity_poly.type
_entity_poly.pdbx_seq_one_letter_code
_entity_poly.pdbx_strand_id
1 'polypeptide(L)'
;IYERMEVPHTFDGYPPPAPPPTKKMDIFKAEDYKLVDYKAAQAPEKLTTDYEDLIQYLTASLGSDLAKVRSVFAWLSSQNVLSTQFPKVVKENTPQAFLKRIKYDRTLYSDFFALLCSKGAGYEIGQHELKVTNRWNAVHVQGAWRLVNVPWALVKTDGLEEDKTWIVVEQCGEACLPRAESKKEVLQDMDEFWFLTDPEDFNCFCFARERRWQLMPEPWTAEVYHGMPKFAQDYFTSDWELLSEYKSVLKADKGRCQIRFAHPAN
;
A
#
# COMPACT_ATOMS: atom_id res chain seq x y z
N ILE A 1 -6.72 30.46 14.43
CA ILE A 1 -7.31 30.15 13.11
C ILE A 1 -6.13 29.66 12.28
N TYR A 2 -5.97 28.34 12.16
CA TYR A 2 -4.82 27.78 11.47
C TYR A 2 -5.08 27.88 9.96
N GLU A 3 -4.13 28.52 9.28
CA GLU A 3 -4.13 28.66 7.83
C GLU A 3 -4.11 27.26 7.20
N ARG A 4 -5.10 26.97 6.36
CA ARG A 4 -5.21 25.72 5.60
C ARG A 4 -4.28 25.85 4.40
N MET A 5 -3.15 25.16 4.37
CA MET A 5 -2.29 25.01 3.21
C MET A 5 -2.71 23.81 2.36
N GLU A 6 -2.54 23.98 1.06
CA GLU A 6 -2.73 22.95 0.04
C GLU A 6 -1.49 22.05 -0.02
N VAL A 7 -1.67 20.73 0.07
CA VAL A 7 -0.64 19.79 -0.39
C VAL A 7 -0.70 19.84 -1.92
N PRO A 8 0.38 20.22 -2.62
CA PRO A 8 0.39 20.23 -4.07
C PRO A 8 0.05 18.82 -4.57
N HIS A 9 -0.88 18.70 -5.52
CA HIS A 9 -1.19 17.42 -6.17
C HIS A 9 0.08 16.79 -6.81
N THR A 10 1.09 17.61 -7.12
CA THR A 10 2.44 17.23 -7.56
C THR A 10 3.45 18.26 -7.03
N PHE A 11 4.63 17.84 -6.58
CA PHE A 11 5.70 18.77 -6.19
C PHE A 11 6.34 19.41 -7.43
N ASP A 12 6.73 20.69 -7.32
CA ASP A 12 7.49 21.37 -8.37
C ASP A 12 8.77 20.59 -8.70
N GLY A 13 9.00 20.32 -9.98
CA GLY A 13 10.17 19.57 -10.47
C GLY A 13 9.89 18.13 -10.91
N TYR A 14 8.70 17.57 -10.65
CA TYR A 14 8.31 16.27 -11.19
C TYR A 14 7.50 16.39 -12.49
N PRO A 15 7.62 15.43 -13.42
CA PRO A 15 6.83 15.43 -14.64
C PRO A 15 5.34 15.20 -14.34
N PRO A 16 4.43 15.64 -15.23
CA PRO A 16 3.01 15.38 -15.07
C PRO A 16 2.72 13.86 -14.96
N PRO A 17 1.64 13.45 -14.26
CA PRO A 17 1.26 12.05 -14.16
C PRO A 17 1.06 11.42 -15.54
N ALA A 18 1.73 10.31 -15.79
CA ALA A 18 1.70 9.59 -17.05
C ALA A 18 1.85 8.08 -16.80
N PRO A 19 1.28 7.24 -17.69
CA PRO A 19 1.42 5.79 -17.59
C PRO A 19 2.89 5.36 -17.56
N PRO A 20 3.25 4.39 -16.70
CA PRO A 20 4.59 3.86 -16.68
C PRO A 20 4.88 3.07 -17.97
N PRO A 21 6.07 3.21 -18.58
CA PRO A 21 6.43 2.48 -19.81
C PRO A 21 6.83 1.03 -19.55
N THR A 22 7.00 0.64 -18.28
CA THR A 22 7.47 -0.67 -17.85
C THR A 22 6.59 -1.20 -16.72
N LYS A 23 6.52 -2.52 -16.57
CA LYS A 23 5.80 -3.18 -15.47
C LYS A 23 6.63 -3.15 -14.19
N LYS A 24 5.99 -3.43 -13.05
CA LYS A 24 6.66 -3.62 -11.76
C LYS A 24 7.79 -4.64 -11.86
N MET A 25 7.49 -5.80 -12.44
CA MET A 25 8.40 -6.96 -12.53
C MET A 25 9.67 -6.67 -13.35
N ASP A 26 9.64 -5.68 -14.24
CA ASP A 26 10.79 -5.28 -15.06
C ASP A 26 11.82 -4.50 -14.25
N ILE A 27 11.39 -3.80 -13.20
CA ILE A 27 12.24 -2.84 -12.45
C ILE A 27 12.48 -3.26 -11.00
N PHE A 28 11.66 -4.16 -10.46
CA PHE A 28 11.69 -4.53 -9.06
C PHE A 28 11.51 -6.04 -8.87
N LYS A 29 12.46 -6.64 -8.15
CA LYS A 29 12.41 -8.02 -7.65
C LYS A 29 12.74 -7.98 -6.17
N ALA A 30 11.85 -8.49 -5.32
CA ALA A 30 11.99 -8.38 -3.87
C ALA A 30 13.31 -9.01 -3.36
N GLU A 31 13.80 -10.03 -4.05
CA GLU A 31 15.06 -10.73 -3.75
C GLU A 31 16.27 -9.80 -3.77
N ASP A 32 16.29 -8.82 -4.67
CA ASP A 32 17.39 -7.88 -4.84
C ASP A 32 17.44 -6.83 -3.71
N TYR A 33 16.36 -6.68 -2.95
CA TYR A 33 16.19 -5.66 -1.91
C TYR A 33 16.26 -6.20 -0.48
N LYS A 34 16.48 -7.51 -0.28
CA LYS A 34 16.54 -8.14 1.05
C LYS A 34 17.51 -7.44 2.03
N LEU A 35 18.67 -7.00 1.55
CA LEU A 35 19.63 -6.28 2.38
C LEU A 35 19.16 -4.86 2.75
N VAL A 36 18.47 -4.19 1.82
CA VAL A 36 17.88 -2.87 2.06
C VAL A 36 16.80 -3.00 3.13
N ASP A 37 15.90 -3.97 2.99
CA ASP A 37 14.81 -4.23 3.92
C ASP A 37 15.35 -4.58 5.31
N TYR A 38 16.35 -5.47 5.38
CA TYR A 38 17.00 -5.84 6.63
C TYR A 38 17.61 -4.62 7.32
N LYS A 39 18.39 -3.79 6.61
CA LYS A 39 18.98 -2.58 7.21
C LYS A 39 17.93 -1.59 7.67
N ALA A 40 16.88 -1.37 6.87
CA ALA A 40 15.78 -0.49 7.21
C ALA A 40 15.10 -0.94 8.52
N ALA A 41 14.80 -2.23 8.67
CA ALA A 41 14.18 -2.78 9.87
C ALA A 41 15.07 -2.68 11.13
N GLN A 42 16.39 -2.57 10.97
CA GLN A 42 17.36 -2.44 12.07
C GLN A 42 17.60 -0.98 12.51
N ALA A 43 16.84 -0.01 11.97
CA ALA A 43 16.96 1.39 12.37
C ALA A 43 16.75 1.55 13.89
N PRO A 44 17.71 2.10 14.64
CA PRO A 44 17.57 2.29 16.07
C PRO A 44 16.40 3.21 16.42
N GLU A 45 15.62 2.85 17.45
CA GLU A 45 14.45 3.65 17.90
C GLU A 45 14.78 5.12 18.18
N LYS A 46 15.99 5.41 18.67
CA LYS A 46 16.45 6.78 18.95
C LYS A 46 16.40 7.70 17.73
N LEU A 47 16.52 7.15 16.52
CA LEU A 47 16.44 7.92 15.27
C LEU A 47 15.02 8.45 15.03
N THR A 48 13.99 7.91 15.69
CA THR A 48 12.61 8.40 15.55
C THR A 48 12.35 9.74 16.24
N THR A 49 13.36 10.30 16.90
CA THR A 49 13.28 11.62 17.56
C THR A 49 13.63 12.78 16.62
N ASP A 50 14.18 12.49 15.45
CA ASP A 50 14.56 13.48 14.44
C ASP A 50 14.36 12.94 13.01
N TYR A 51 13.84 13.76 12.11
CA TYR A 51 13.59 13.33 10.74
C TYR A 51 14.88 13.22 9.92
N GLU A 52 15.83 14.11 10.10
CA GLU A 52 17.06 14.16 9.32
C GLU A 52 17.93 12.94 9.62
N ASP A 53 18.10 12.61 10.90
CA ASP A 53 18.82 11.42 11.35
C ASP A 53 18.20 10.13 10.79
N LEU A 54 16.87 10.01 10.84
CA LEU A 54 16.16 8.84 10.31
C LEU A 54 16.32 8.73 8.80
N ILE A 55 16.09 9.81 8.07
CA ILE A 55 16.19 9.82 6.60
C ILE A 55 17.62 9.56 6.14
N GLN A 56 18.61 10.15 6.82
CA GLN A 56 20.02 9.90 6.53
C GLN A 56 20.36 8.42 6.70
N TYR A 57 19.90 7.79 7.79
CA TYR A 57 20.10 6.37 8.01
C TYR A 57 19.47 5.51 6.90
N LEU A 58 18.23 5.83 6.50
CA LEU A 58 17.49 5.05 5.52
C LEU A 58 17.98 5.21 4.08
N THR A 59 18.55 6.37 3.72
CA THR A 59 18.73 6.72 2.30
C THR A 59 20.17 7.04 1.89
N ALA A 60 21.06 7.44 2.80
CA ALA A 60 22.36 8.00 2.44
C ALA A 60 23.30 7.01 1.72
N SER A 61 23.18 5.72 2.03
CA SER A 61 24.01 4.67 1.41
C SER A 61 23.42 4.10 0.12
N LEU A 62 22.25 4.59 -0.33
CA LEU A 62 21.49 4.04 -1.44
C LEU A 62 21.60 4.94 -2.67
N GLY A 63 22.10 4.38 -3.78
CA GLY A 63 22.36 5.13 -5.01
C GLY A 63 21.14 5.33 -5.91
N SER A 64 20.07 4.55 -5.75
CA SER A 64 18.87 4.64 -6.59
C SER A 64 17.65 5.09 -5.80
N ASP A 65 16.80 5.90 -6.43
CA ASP A 65 15.55 6.37 -5.81
C ASP A 65 14.62 5.21 -5.49
N LEU A 66 14.61 4.17 -6.33
CA LEU A 66 13.86 2.94 -6.05
C LEU A 66 14.32 2.27 -4.75
N ALA A 67 15.64 2.17 -4.51
CA ALA A 67 16.16 1.62 -3.27
C ALA A 67 15.82 2.50 -2.06
N LYS A 68 15.87 3.83 -2.20
CA LYS A 68 15.48 4.75 -1.12
C LYS A 68 14.00 4.62 -0.75
N VAL A 69 13.13 4.63 -1.76
CA VAL A 69 11.68 4.45 -1.59
C VAL A 69 11.39 3.09 -0.94
N ARG A 70 12.06 2.02 -1.40
CA ARG A 70 11.95 0.69 -0.79
C ARG A 70 12.42 0.69 0.67
N SER A 71 13.54 1.33 0.99
CA SER A 71 14.05 1.40 2.36
C SER A 71 13.08 2.12 3.29
N VAL A 72 12.47 3.22 2.85
CA VAL A 72 11.45 3.93 3.63
C VAL A 72 10.21 3.07 3.83
N PHE A 73 9.77 2.38 2.78
CA PHE A 73 8.62 1.48 2.82
C PHE A 73 8.85 0.31 3.80
N ALA A 74 10.01 -0.35 3.71
CA ALA A 74 10.39 -1.46 4.58
C ALA A 74 10.60 -1.05 6.04
N TRP A 75 11.18 0.14 6.29
CA TRP A 75 11.25 0.68 7.65
C TRP A 75 9.87 0.93 8.22
N LEU A 76 8.97 1.53 7.44
CA LEU A 76 7.62 1.83 7.90
C LEU A 76 6.82 0.54 8.16
N SER A 77 6.99 -0.49 7.34
CA SER A 77 6.36 -1.79 7.53
C SER A 77 6.88 -2.56 8.73
N SER A 78 8.11 -2.31 9.17
CA SER A 78 8.66 -2.89 10.40
C SER A 78 8.18 -2.18 11.67
N GLN A 79 7.43 -1.08 11.55
CA GLN A 79 6.91 -0.35 12.72
C GLN A 79 5.64 -1.03 13.23
N ASN A 80 5.74 -1.63 14.41
CA ASN A 80 4.64 -2.29 15.13
C ASN A 80 3.64 -1.30 15.76
N VAL A 81 3.25 -0.25 15.03
CA VAL A 81 2.52 0.92 15.55
C VAL A 81 1.29 0.56 16.35
N LEU A 82 0.47 -0.39 15.86
CA LEU A 82 -0.79 -0.75 16.52
C LEU A 82 -0.56 -1.39 17.89
N SER A 83 0.52 -2.15 18.08
CA SER A 83 0.87 -2.78 19.37
C SER A 83 1.79 -1.90 20.24
N THR A 84 2.56 -0.99 19.66
CA THR A 84 3.45 -0.07 20.38
C THR A 84 2.70 0.82 21.37
N GLN A 85 3.17 0.90 22.61
CA GLN A 85 2.69 1.86 23.60
C GLN A 85 3.53 3.14 23.52
N PHE A 86 2.93 4.22 23.01
CA PHE A 86 3.64 5.49 22.86
C PHE A 86 3.59 6.30 24.17
N PRO A 87 4.65 7.07 24.49
CA PRO A 87 4.63 7.99 25.62
C PRO A 87 3.47 8.99 25.56
N LYS A 88 2.96 9.39 26.72
CA LYS A 88 1.91 10.43 26.81
C LYS A 88 2.37 11.74 26.21
N VAL A 89 3.61 12.13 26.48
CA VAL A 89 4.25 13.33 25.92
C VAL A 89 5.35 12.88 24.97
N VAL A 90 5.27 13.31 23.72
CA VAL A 90 6.28 13.08 22.69
C VAL A 90 6.60 14.45 22.09
N LYS A 91 7.87 14.69 21.77
CA LYS A 91 8.29 15.91 21.05
C LYS A 91 7.52 15.99 19.73
N GLU A 92 6.87 17.12 19.49
CA GLU A 92 6.16 17.38 18.23
C GLU A 92 7.13 17.41 17.04
N ASN A 93 6.61 17.24 15.82
CA ASN A 93 7.39 17.25 14.59
C ASN A 93 8.53 16.21 14.58
N THR A 94 8.27 15.01 15.11
CA THR A 94 9.19 13.86 15.06
C THR A 94 8.52 12.66 14.38
N PRO A 95 9.31 11.72 13.82
CA PRO A 95 8.78 10.43 13.36
C PRO A 95 7.95 9.71 14.43
N GLN A 96 8.41 9.70 15.68
CA GLN A 96 7.71 9.05 16.80
C GLN A 96 6.34 9.69 17.09
N ALA A 97 6.24 11.02 17.03
CA ALA A 97 4.97 11.71 17.18
C ALA A 97 3.99 11.37 16.03
N PHE A 98 4.50 11.21 14.80
CA PHE A 98 3.68 10.83 13.66
C PHE A 98 3.16 9.39 13.79
N LEU A 99 4.02 8.44 14.16
CA LEU A 99 3.62 7.05 14.44
C LEU A 99 2.54 6.98 15.53
N LYS A 100 2.68 7.80 16.59
CA LYS A 100 1.64 7.93 17.63
C LYS A 100 0.31 8.44 17.06
N ARG A 101 0.33 9.44 16.19
CA ARG A 101 -0.88 9.98 15.52
C ARG A 101 -1.55 8.96 14.61
N ILE A 102 -0.79 8.08 13.96
CA ILE A 102 -1.35 6.95 13.19
C ILE A 102 -2.19 6.06 14.11
N LYS A 103 -1.69 5.76 15.32
CA LYS A 103 -2.42 4.93 16.30
C LYS A 103 -3.67 5.62 16.87
N TYR A 104 -3.56 6.87 17.32
CA TYR A 104 -4.60 7.49 18.15
C TYR A 104 -5.47 8.52 17.42
N ASP A 105 -4.92 9.21 16.41
CA ASP A 105 -5.54 10.39 15.80
C ASP A 105 -6.03 10.13 14.36
N ARG A 106 -6.09 8.85 13.95
CA ARG A 106 -6.55 8.40 12.62
C ARG A 106 -5.78 9.02 11.44
N THR A 107 -4.52 9.41 11.67
CA THR A 107 -3.61 9.79 10.58
C THR A 107 -3.24 8.54 9.77
N LEU A 108 -3.03 8.67 8.46
CA LEU A 108 -2.78 7.51 7.59
C LEU A 108 -1.30 7.25 7.38
N TYR A 109 -0.93 5.98 7.23
CA TYR A 109 0.43 5.58 6.82
C TYR A 109 0.87 6.22 5.50
N SER A 110 -0.06 6.46 4.57
CA SER A 110 0.23 7.12 3.30
C SER A 110 0.69 8.57 3.44
N ASP A 111 0.23 9.29 4.47
CA ASP A 111 0.72 10.64 4.77
C ASP A 111 2.16 10.59 5.26
N PHE A 112 2.44 9.65 6.15
CA PHE A 112 3.76 9.52 6.74
C PHE A 112 4.78 9.08 5.70
N PHE A 113 4.41 8.13 4.85
CA PHE A 113 5.24 7.68 3.74
C PHE A 113 5.57 8.81 2.77
N ALA A 114 4.58 9.63 2.39
CA ALA A 114 4.81 10.81 1.56
C ALA A 114 5.77 11.81 2.22
N LEU A 115 5.58 12.08 3.52
CA LEU A 115 6.44 12.97 4.30
C LEU A 115 7.89 12.48 4.37
N LEU A 116 8.11 11.18 4.56
CA LEU A 116 9.45 10.60 4.60
C LEU A 116 10.11 10.66 3.22
N CYS A 117 9.38 10.33 2.15
CA CYS A 117 9.90 10.40 0.79
C CYS A 117 10.29 11.83 0.40
N SER A 118 9.48 12.83 0.77
CA SER A 118 9.78 14.22 0.45
C SER A 118 11.03 14.72 1.18
N LYS A 119 11.16 14.40 2.48
CA LYS A 119 12.34 14.78 3.26
C LYS A 119 13.60 14.08 2.76
N GLY A 120 13.49 12.82 2.34
CA GLY A 120 14.57 12.09 1.66
C GLY A 120 14.99 12.66 0.31
N ALA A 121 14.07 13.35 -0.38
CA ALA A 121 14.37 14.08 -1.60
C ALA A 121 14.92 15.50 -1.35
N GLY A 122 15.11 15.91 -0.08
CA GLY A 122 15.55 17.26 0.27
C GLY A 122 14.43 18.32 0.23
N TYR A 123 13.16 17.89 0.31
CA TYR A 123 11.99 18.75 0.27
C TYR A 123 11.33 18.92 1.65
N GLU A 124 11.00 20.17 2.00
CA GLU A 124 10.28 20.50 3.25
C GLU A 124 8.76 20.52 3.02
N ILE A 125 8.03 19.56 3.62
CA ILE A 125 6.56 19.56 3.63
C ILE A 125 6.04 20.23 4.91
N GLY A 126 5.12 21.18 4.77
CA GLY A 126 4.20 21.62 5.83
C GLY A 126 3.03 20.63 5.99
N GLN A 127 2.69 20.25 7.22
CA GLN A 127 1.65 19.24 7.51
C GLN A 127 0.23 19.78 7.29
N HIS A 128 -0.60 19.04 6.54
CA HIS A 128 -2.07 19.15 6.58
C HIS A 128 -2.77 17.81 6.74
N GLU A 129 -3.88 17.83 7.48
CA GLU A 129 -4.84 16.72 7.57
C GLU A 129 -5.94 16.90 6.51
N LEU A 130 -6.03 15.96 5.58
CA LEU A 130 -7.16 15.83 4.66
C LEU A 130 -8.08 14.71 5.14
N LYS A 131 -9.38 15.00 5.28
CA LYS A 131 -10.42 14.06 5.74
C LYS A 131 -10.81 13.03 4.66
N VAL A 132 -9.86 12.23 4.17
CA VAL A 132 -10.13 11.12 3.24
C VAL A 132 -9.58 9.84 3.84
N THR A 133 -10.45 8.82 3.96
CA THR A 133 -10.21 7.59 4.73
C THR A 133 -9.52 6.47 3.95
N ASN A 134 -9.23 6.65 2.65
CA ASN A 134 -8.54 5.65 1.83
C ASN A 134 -7.60 6.33 0.82
N ARG A 135 -6.39 6.70 1.28
CA ARG A 135 -5.36 7.38 0.47
C ARG A 135 -4.19 6.46 0.21
N TRP A 136 -3.73 6.46 -1.03
CA TRP A 136 -2.53 5.81 -1.52
C TRP A 136 -1.59 6.86 -2.11
N ASN A 137 -0.35 6.45 -2.42
CA ASN A 137 0.69 7.34 -2.91
C ASN A 137 1.08 6.99 -4.35
N ALA A 138 1.52 8.00 -5.10
CA ALA A 138 2.30 7.79 -6.30
C ALA A 138 3.74 8.27 -6.04
N VAL A 139 4.71 7.46 -6.45
CA VAL A 139 6.14 7.76 -6.34
C VAL A 139 6.75 7.80 -7.73
N HIS A 140 7.70 8.72 -7.95
CA HIS A 140 8.40 8.82 -9.22
C HIS A 140 9.78 8.17 -9.08
N VAL A 141 9.93 6.97 -9.65
CA VAL A 141 11.15 6.15 -9.56
C VAL A 141 11.57 5.70 -10.95
N GLN A 142 12.88 5.72 -11.23
CA GLN A 142 13.43 5.35 -12.54
C GLN A 142 12.74 6.05 -13.73
N GLY A 143 12.40 7.34 -13.57
CA GLY A 143 11.83 8.15 -14.65
C GLY A 143 10.34 7.94 -14.92
N ALA A 144 9.61 7.24 -14.05
CA ALA A 144 8.19 7.03 -14.22
C ALA A 144 7.41 6.99 -12.89
N TRP A 145 6.14 7.36 -12.96
CA TRP A 145 5.22 7.27 -11.82
C TRP A 145 4.85 5.80 -11.53
N ARG A 146 4.72 5.46 -10.24
CA ARG A 146 4.33 4.14 -9.73
C ARG A 146 3.40 4.28 -8.53
N LEU A 147 2.49 3.33 -8.36
CA LEU A 147 1.44 3.36 -7.33
C LEU A 147 1.85 2.54 -6.11
N VAL A 148 1.60 3.07 -4.91
CA VAL A 148 1.88 2.39 -3.64
C VAL A 148 0.69 2.55 -2.70
N ASN A 149 0.09 1.45 -2.24
CA ASN A 149 -0.94 1.49 -1.20
C ASN A 149 -0.34 1.10 0.15
N VAL A 150 0.25 2.09 0.83
CA VAL A 150 0.93 1.86 2.12
C VAL A 150 -0.01 1.31 3.19
N PRO A 151 -1.23 1.86 3.43
CA PRO A 151 -2.10 1.28 4.44
C PRO A 151 -2.43 -0.20 4.23
N TRP A 152 -2.73 -0.62 2.98
CA TRP A 152 -3.07 -2.02 2.69
C TRP A 152 -1.83 -2.93 2.65
N ALA A 153 -0.66 -2.38 2.33
CA ALA A 153 0.60 -3.10 2.42
C ALA A 153 1.00 -3.47 3.86
N LEU A 154 0.71 -2.57 4.81
CA LEU A 154 1.26 -2.60 6.17
C LEU A 154 0.27 -3.12 7.22
N VAL A 155 -1.03 -3.05 6.91
CA VAL A 155 -2.10 -3.48 7.81
C VAL A 155 -2.92 -4.55 7.09
N LYS A 156 -2.53 -5.81 7.31
CA LYS A 156 -3.40 -6.94 6.99
C LYS A 156 -4.54 -6.98 7.99
N THR A 157 -5.77 -6.90 7.51
CA THR A 157 -6.97 -7.10 8.34
C THR A 157 -7.26 -8.57 8.61
N ASP A 158 -6.41 -9.45 8.10
CA ASP A 158 -6.42 -10.89 8.22
C ASP A 158 -6.16 -11.23 9.71
N GLY A 159 -7.25 -11.35 10.49
CA GLY A 159 -7.20 -11.52 11.95
C GLY A 159 -7.81 -10.36 12.76
N LEU A 160 -8.28 -9.31 12.08
CA LEU A 160 -9.27 -8.35 12.59
C LEU A 160 -10.68 -8.77 12.13
N GLU A 161 -10.95 -10.07 12.05
CA GLU A 161 -12.32 -10.53 12.30
C GLU A 161 -12.68 -10.11 13.73
N GLU A 162 -13.34 -8.96 13.83
CA GLU A 162 -14.39 -8.77 14.82
C GLU A 162 -15.44 -9.86 14.57
N ASP A 163 -15.16 -11.09 15.03
CA ASP A 163 -16.13 -11.91 15.74
C ASP A 163 -15.52 -13.25 16.18
N LYS A 164 -15.63 -13.49 17.48
CA LYS A 164 -15.28 -14.74 18.17
C LYS A 164 -16.33 -15.84 17.91
N THR A 165 -16.69 -16.09 16.64
CA THR A 165 -17.85 -16.94 16.30
C THR A 165 -17.54 -18.14 15.41
N TRP A 166 -16.30 -18.33 14.94
CA TRP A 166 -15.95 -19.59 14.28
C TRP A 166 -15.78 -20.72 15.31
N ILE A 167 -16.72 -21.65 15.30
CA ILE A 167 -16.64 -22.92 16.03
C ILE A 167 -16.24 -23.98 15.00
N VAL A 168 -15.11 -24.63 15.23
CA VAL A 168 -14.74 -25.83 14.46
C VAL A 168 -15.72 -26.91 14.86
N VAL A 169 -16.65 -27.28 13.97
CA VAL A 169 -17.74 -28.23 14.27
C VAL A 169 -17.28 -29.69 14.10
N GLU A 170 -16.25 -29.92 13.28
CA GLU A 170 -15.73 -31.25 12.94
C GLU A 170 -14.25 -31.18 12.56
N GLN A 171 -13.45 -32.11 13.09
CA GLN A 171 -12.07 -32.32 12.65
C GLN A 171 -11.83 -33.83 12.52
N CYS A 172 -11.35 -34.27 11.35
CA CYS A 172 -11.04 -35.68 11.06
C CYS A 172 -12.21 -36.66 11.30
N GLY A 173 -13.45 -36.25 11.03
CA GLY A 173 -14.63 -37.12 11.20
C GLY A 173 -15.17 -37.18 12.63
N GLU A 174 -14.59 -36.42 13.56
CA GLU A 174 -15.07 -36.33 14.94
C GLU A 174 -15.60 -34.92 15.25
N ALA A 175 -16.76 -34.85 15.91
CA ALA A 175 -17.36 -33.59 16.32
C ALA A 175 -16.45 -32.91 17.36
N CYS A 176 -16.04 -31.68 17.06
CA CYS A 176 -15.19 -30.87 17.91
C CYS A 176 -15.99 -29.63 18.36
N LEU A 177 -15.78 -29.17 19.59
CA LEU A 177 -16.29 -27.88 20.10
C LEU A 177 -15.21 -26.97 20.76
N PRO A 178 -13.89 -27.11 20.50
CA PRO A 178 -12.95 -26.12 21.01
C PRO A 178 -13.09 -24.84 20.20
N ARG A 179 -13.31 -23.72 20.90
CA ARG A 179 -13.14 -22.38 20.35
C ARG A 179 -11.68 -22.28 19.90
N ALA A 180 -11.45 -22.10 18.60
CA ALA A 180 -10.11 -21.84 18.12
C ALA A 180 -9.66 -20.49 18.70
N GLU A 181 -8.67 -20.52 19.60
CA GLU A 181 -7.96 -19.29 19.97
C GLU A 181 -7.13 -18.89 18.75
N SER A 182 -7.65 -17.96 17.95
CA SER A 182 -6.82 -17.27 16.97
C SER A 182 -5.80 -16.46 17.77
N LYS A 183 -4.57 -16.98 17.88
CA LYS A 183 -3.43 -16.17 18.27
C LYS A 183 -3.35 -15.03 17.27
N LYS A 184 -3.67 -13.82 17.72
CA LYS A 184 -3.44 -12.58 16.97
C LYS A 184 -1.94 -12.31 16.94
N GLU A 185 -1.20 -13.11 16.19
CA GLU A 185 0.09 -12.66 15.68
C GLU A 185 -0.23 -11.78 14.49
N VAL A 186 -0.26 -10.47 14.72
CA VAL A 186 -0.20 -9.50 13.62
C VAL A 186 1.20 -9.64 13.05
N LEU A 187 1.39 -10.60 12.14
CA LEU A 187 2.56 -10.67 11.30
C LEU A 187 2.46 -9.46 10.36
N GLN A 188 3.26 -8.44 10.60
CA GLN A 188 3.52 -7.40 9.59
C GLN A 188 4.41 -8.00 8.50
N ASP A 189 3.91 -9.02 7.82
CA ASP A 189 4.44 -9.44 6.52
C ASP A 189 3.96 -8.41 5.52
N MET A 190 4.86 -7.49 5.18
CA MET A 190 4.71 -6.49 4.14
C MET A 190 4.10 -7.13 2.88
N ASP A 191 2.89 -6.69 2.51
CA ASP A 191 2.21 -7.18 1.33
C ASP A 191 2.79 -6.48 0.09
N GLU A 192 3.66 -7.21 -0.61
CA GLU A 192 4.35 -6.76 -1.81
C GLU A 192 3.39 -6.35 -2.92
N PHE A 193 2.18 -6.90 -2.99
CA PHE A 193 1.21 -6.58 -4.05
C PHE A 193 0.99 -5.07 -4.14
N TRP A 194 0.94 -4.39 -2.99
CA TRP A 194 0.68 -2.95 -2.87
C TRP A 194 1.91 -2.04 -3.05
N PHE A 195 3.10 -2.61 -3.29
CA PHE A 195 4.31 -1.84 -3.59
C PHE A 195 4.56 -1.78 -5.09
N LEU A 196 4.51 -0.58 -5.68
CA LEU A 196 4.69 -0.32 -7.12
C LEU A 196 3.73 -1.12 -8.02
N THR A 197 2.52 -1.40 -7.53
CA THR A 197 1.50 -2.16 -8.27
C THR A 197 1.27 -1.54 -9.64
N ASP A 198 1.18 -2.39 -10.66
CA ASP A 198 0.92 -1.93 -12.01
C ASP A 198 -0.46 -1.26 -12.09
N PRO A 199 -0.61 -0.15 -12.84
CA PRO A 199 -1.85 0.62 -12.83
C PRO A 199 -3.10 -0.17 -13.22
N GLU A 200 -2.98 -1.11 -14.16
CA GLU A 200 -4.08 -1.96 -14.61
C GLU A 200 -4.66 -2.80 -13.45
N ASP A 201 -3.79 -3.32 -12.58
CA ASP A 201 -4.19 -4.12 -11.43
C ASP A 201 -4.65 -3.22 -10.29
N PHE A 202 -3.91 -2.13 -10.02
CA PHE A 202 -4.20 -1.22 -8.92
C PHE A 202 -5.57 -0.56 -9.05
N ASN A 203 -5.94 -0.13 -10.26
CA ASN A 203 -7.24 0.51 -10.51
C ASN A 203 -8.42 -0.46 -10.31
N CYS A 204 -8.21 -1.78 -10.30
CA CYS A 204 -9.26 -2.76 -9.94
C CYS A 204 -9.68 -2.66 -8.47
N PHE A 205 -8.85 -2.07 -7.62
CA PHE A 205 -9.10 -1.93 -6.17
C PHE A 205 -9.26 -0.48 -5.72
N CYS A 206 -8.53 0.43 -6.36
CA CYS A 206 -8.34 1.79 -5.90
C CYS A 206 -8.59 2.78 -7.05
N PHE A 207 -9.87 3.08 -7.32
CA PHE A 207 -10.24 4.06 -8.33
C PHE A 207 -9.78 5.48 -7.99
N ALA A 208 -8.89 6.04 -8.80
CA ALA A 208 -8.47 7.44 -8.68
C ALA A 208 -9.56 8.37 -9.23
N ARG A 209 -10.07 9.28 -8.37
CA ARG A 209 -11.06 10.31 -8.80
C ARG A 209 -10.49 11.24 -9.87
N GLU A 210 -9.22 11.60 -9.74
CA GLU A 210 -8.51 12.34 -10.78
C GLU A 210 -8.00 11.37 -11.85
N ARG A 211 -8.53 11.48 -13.06
CA ARG A 211 -8.24 10.53 -14.16
C ARG A 211 -6.75 10.37 -14.47
N ARG A 212 -5.97 11.46 -14.38
CA ARG A 212 -4.50 11.43 -14.62
C ARG A 212 -3.75 10.51 -13.66
N TRP A 213 -4.27 10.33 -12.44
CA TRP A 213 -3.64 9.52 -11.40
C TRP A 213 -3.99 8.04 -11.49
N GLN A 214 -4.85 7.66 -12.41
CA GLN A 214 -5.01 6.24 -12.75
C GLN A 214 -3.79 5.70 -13.50
N LEU A 215 -2.91 6.56 -14.04
CA LEU A 215 -1.70 6.18 -14.77
C LEU A 215 -1.95 5.15 -15.89
N MET A 216 -3.12 5.23 -16.54
CA MET A 216 -3.48 4.39 -17.68
C MET A 216 -3.53 5.24 -18.96
N PRO A 217 -3.15 4.69 -20.13
CA PRO A 217 -3.30 5.38 -21.41
C PRO A 217 -4.76 5.78 -21.67
N GLU A 218 -5.69 4.91 -21.27
CA GLU A 218 -7.13 5.13 -21.30
C GLU A 218 -7.71 5.01 -19.89
N PRO A 219 -7.76 6.09 -19.09
CA PRO A 219 -8.30 6.06 -17.75
C PRO A 219 -9.78 5.68 -17.74
N TRP A 220 -10.17 4.81 -16.82
CA TRP A 220 -11.56 4.40 -16.60
C TRP A 220 -12.43 5.54 -16.10
N THR A 221 -13.71 5.48 -16.47
CA THR A 221 -14.75 6.28 -15.83
C THR A 221 -15.26 5.58 -14.58
N ALA A 222 -16.02 6.30 -13.75
CA ALA A 222 -16.67 5.68 -12.60
C ALA A 222 -17.63 4.55 -13.03
N GLU A 223 -18.34 4.71 -14.15
CA GLU A 223 -19.27 3.70 -14.66
C GLU A 223 -18.54 2.42 -15.07
N VAL A 224 -17.38 2.55 -15.74
CA VAL A 224 -16.52 1.40 -16.05
C VAL A 224 -16.11 0.71 -14.76
N TYR A 225 -15.53 1.43 -13.81
CA TYR A 225 -15.05 0.87 -12.54
C TYR A 225 -16.16 0.12 -11.76
N HIS A 226 -17.35 0.71 -11.61
CA HIS A 226 -18.47 0.03 -10.94
C HIS A 226 -19.03 -1.16 -11.73
N GLY A 227 -18.80 -1.18 -13.05
CA GLY A 227 -19.15 -2.28 -13.93
C GLY A 227 -18.16 -3.45 -13.90
N MET A 228 -16.98 -3.30 -13.29
CA MET A 228 -15.94 -4.33 -13.24
C MET A 228 -16.32 -5.47 -12.28
N PRO A 229 -15.87 -6.72 -12.54
CA PRO A 229 -15.97 -7.79 -11.57
C PRO A 229 -15.08 -7.47 -10.35
N LYS A 230 -15.44 -8.04 -9.20
CA LYS A 230 -14.62 -7.94 -7.99
C LYS A 230 -13.44 -8.91 -8.12
N PHE A 231 -12.23 -8.38 -8.24
CA PHE A 231 -11.01 -9.17 -8.23
C PHE A 231 -10.50 -9.42 -6.80
N ALA A 232 -9.86 -10.57 -6.61
CA ALA A 232 -9.02 -10.84 -5.46
C ALA A 232 -7.54 -10.61 -5.85
N GLN A 233 -6.66 -10.30 -4.89
CA GLN A 233 -5.24 -10.12 -5.19
C GLN A 233 -4.64 -11.36 -5.86
N ASP A 234 -5.00 -12.55 -5.36
CA ASP A 234 -4.53 -13.85 -5.88
C ASP A 234 -4.77 -14.03 -7.38
N TYR A 235 -5.81 -13.40 -7.95
CA TYR A 235 -6.03 -13.45 -9.39
C TYR A 235 -4.81 -12.93 -10.16
N PHE A 236 -4.27 -11.79 -9.76
CA PHE A 236 -3.15 -11.13 -10.43
C PHE A 236 -1.81 -11.85 -10.22
N THR A 237 -1.72 -12.78 -9.26
CA THR A 237 -0.52 -13.60 -9.01
C THR A 237 -0.67 -15.04 -9.51
N SER A 238 -1.83 -15.42 -10.04
CA SER A 238 -2.19 -16.81 -10.36
C SER A 238 -1.96 -17.22 -11.81
N ASP A 239 -1.36 -16.36 -12.64
CA ASP A 239 -1.21 -16.52 -14.09
C ASP A 239 -2.53 -16.72 -14.88
N TRP A 240 -3.68 -16.68 -14.22
CA TRP A 240 -4.98 -16.76 -14.88
C TRP A 240 -5.32 -15.44 -15.58
N GLU A 241 -5.84 -15.54 -16.79
CA GLU A 241 -6.32 -14.41 -17.57
C GLU A 241 -7.82 -14.57 -17.87
N LEU A 242 -8.63 -13.61 -17.47
CA LEU A 242 -10.04 -13.52 -17.84
C LEU A 242 -10.13 -13.03 -19.30
N LEU A 243 -10.44 -13.95 -20.21
CA LEU A 243 -10.57 -13.68 -21.65
C LEU A 243 -11.92 -13.04 -22.00
N SER A 244 -12.90 -13.13 -21.11
CA SER A 244 -14.21 -12.48 -21.28
C SER A 244 -14.16 -11.01 -20.87
N GLU A 245 -15.18 -10.24 -21.28
CA GLU A 245 -15.29 -8.84 -20.87
C GLU A 245 -15.31 -8.70 -19.35
N TYR A 246 -14.61 -7.68 -18.84
CA TYR A 246 -14.59 -7.34 -17.42
C TYR A 246 -15.91 -6.66 -17.03
N LYS A 247 -16.98 -7.46 -16.95
CA LYS A 247 -18.32 -7.03 -16.54
C LYS A 247 -18.82 -7.84 -15.35
N SER A 248 -19.26 -7.15 -14.30
CA SER A 248 -19.93 -7.74 -13.14
C SER A 248 -21.34 -8.24 -13.46
N VAL A 249 -21.97 -7.69 -14.51
CA VAL A 249 -23.30 -8.09 -14.98
C VAL A 249 -23.23 -8.55 -16.43
N LEU A 250 -23.52 -9.83 -16.66
CA LEU A 250 -23.55 -10.45 -17.99
C LEU A 250 -24.98 -10.62 -18.47
N LYS A 251 -25.24 -10.27 -19.73
CA LYS A 251 -26.54 -10.53 -20.37
C LYS A 251 -26.51 -11.91 -21.01
N ALA A 252 -27.49 -12.74 -20.67
CA ALA A 252 -27.63 -14.07 -21.24
C ALA A 252 -28.11 -13.98 -22.70
N ASP A 253 -27.43 -14.69 -23.59
CA ASP A 253 -27.94 -14.97 -24.94
C ASP A 253 -28.67 -16.32 -24.90
N LYS A 254 -29.97 -16.30 -25.19
CA LYS A 254 -30.86 -17.48 -25.14
C LYS A 254 -30.75 -18.27 -23.82
N GLY A 255 -30.62 -17.55 -22.71
CA GLY A 255 -30.51 -18.16 -21.37
C GLY A 255 -29.14 -18.73 -21.03
N ARG A 256 -28.10 -18.46 -21.83
CA ARG A 256 -26.72 -18.89 -21.57
C ARG A 256 -25.78 -17.69 -21.46
N CYS A 257 -24.86 -17.76 -20.51
CA CYS A 257 -23.69 -16.88 -20.42
C CYS A 257 -22.43 -17.74 -20.47
N GLN A 258 -21.37 -17.23 -21.10
CA GLN A 258 -20.07 -17.88 -21.11
C GLN A 258 -19.03 -16.92 -20.55
N ILE A 259 -18.26 -17.40 -19.58
CA ILE A 259 -17.07 -16.74 -19.05
C ILE A 259 -15.88 -17.62 -19.40
N ARG A 260 -14.84 -17.04 -19.97
CA ARG A 260 -13.63 -17.75 -20.41
C ARG A 260 -12.43 -17.26 -19.64
N PHE A 261 -11.61 -18.21 -19.23
CA PHE A 261 -10.32 -17.94 -18.61
C PHE A 261 -9.24 -18.73 -19.38
N ALA A 262 -8.03 -18.19 -19.42
CA ALA A 262 -6.83 -18.88 -19.84
C ALA A 262 -5.91 -19.06 -18.63
N HIS A 263 -5.08 -20.09 -18.69
CA HIS A 263 -3.95 -20.27 -17.79
C HIS A 263 -2.79 -20.80 -18.63
N PRO A 264 -1.58 -20.22 -18.54
CA PRO A 264 -0.48 -20.52 -19.45
C PRO A 264 0.00 -21.98 -19.41
N ALA A 265 -0.39 -22.76 -18.39
CA ALA A 265 -0.10 -24.19 -18.31
C ALA A 265 -1.05 -25.10 -19.13
N ASN A 266 -2.05 -24.56 -19.86
CA ASN A 266 -3.02 -25.32 -20.67
C ASN A 266 -3.14 -24.80 -22.10
#